data_AF-A0A4P6ETD9-F1
#
_entry.id   AF-A0A4P6ETD9-F1
#
_cell.length_a   1.000
_cell.length_b   1.000
_cell.length_c   1.000
_cell.angle_alpha   90.00
_cell.angle_beta   90.00
_cell.angle_gamma   90.00
#
_symmetry.space_group_name_H-M   'P 1'
#
loop_
_entity.id
_entity.type
_entity.pdbx_description
1 polymer ?
#
loop_
_entity_poly.entity_id
_entity_poly.type
_entity_poly.pdbx_seq_one_letter_code
_entity_poly.pdbx_strand_id
1 'polypeptide(L)'
;MLYLAGQFFLRVLYGALFRLKSSGVEHIPLRGPIIVASNHVSNFDPPTVGIPIKRKLHFMAKVELFKVPLFGPLIRRLGAFPVNRGGVSKDAIKAAIALLKEGKALAMFPEGSRNSGGSGKKGLALIAHRSGALIVPAAIIGNYKLFRTLKVVYGEPIDPKAVVEANPEAADPLELITEVVMGRIRELVNENGPSNKF
;
A
#
# COMPACT_ATOMS: atom_id res chain seq x y z
N MET A 1 -7.36 -17.44 -11.60
CA MET A 1 -7.23 -18.75 -10.93
C MET A 1 -6.10 -18.75 -9.90
N LEU A 2 -4.82 -18.67 -10.30
CA LEU A 2 -3.71 -18.76 -9.31
C LEU A 2 -3.65 -17.60 -8.30
N TYR A 3 -3.95 -16.37 -8.70
CA TYR A 3 -3.99 -15.23 -7.77
C TYR A 3 -5.04 -15.43 -6.67
N LEU A 4 -6.26 -15.85 -7.05
CA LEU A 4 -7.34 -16.11 -6.11
C LEU A 4 -7.04 -17.30 -5.18
N ALA A 5 -6.42 -18.36 -5.71
CA ALA A 5 -5.98 -19.50 -4.91
C ALA A 5 -4.88 -19.09 -3.91
N GLY A 6 -3.89 -18.30 -4.35
CA GLY A 6 -2.86 -17.75 -3.48
C GLY A 6 -3.42 -16.79 -2.43
N GLN A 7 -4.38 -15.94 -2.82
CA GLN A 7 -5.07 -15.04 -1.90
C GLN A 7 -5.90 -15.82 -0.86
N PHE A 8 -6.60 -16.87 -1.26
CA PHE A 8 -7.35 -17.75 -0.36
C PHE A 8 -6.41 -18.46 0.62
N PHE A 9 -5.32 -19.04 0.12
CA PHE A 9 -4.31 -19.69 0.97
C PHE A 9 -3.71 -18.69 1.98
N LEU A 10 -3.30 -17.51 1.53
CA LEU A 10 -2.79 -16.45 2.40
C LEU A 10 -3.85 -15.98 3.41
N ARG A 11 -5.12 -15.90 3.02
CA ARG A 11 -6.21 -15.54 3.94
C ARG A 11 -6.39 -16.58 5.05
N VAL A 12 -6.37 -17.87 4.72
CA VAL A 12 -6.43 -18.95 5.71
C VAL A 12 -5.21 -18.91 6.62
N LEU A 13 -4.02 -18.79 6.04
CA LEU A 13 -2.75 -18.72 6.78
C LEU A 13 -2.73 -17.52 7.74
N TYR A 14 -3.05 -16.31 7.26
CA TYR A 14 -3.05 -15.09 8.09
C TYR A 14 -4.19 -15.08 9.11
N GLY A 15 -5.32 -15.70 8.79
CA GLY A 15 -6.40 -15.94 9.76
C GLY A 15 -5.93 -16.82 10.92
N ALA A 16 -5.21 -17.90 10.64
CA ALA A 16 -4.68 -18.81 11.65
C ALA A 16 -3.52 -18.20 12.45
N LEU A 17 -2.54 -17.58 11.76
CA LEU A 17 -1.32 -17.09 12.38
C LEU A 17 -1.49 -15.71 13.04
N PHE A 18 -2.32 -14.83 12.48
CA PHE A 18 -2.40 -13.42 12.89
C PHE A 18 -3.84 -12.93 13.13
N ARG A 19 -4.85 -13.81 13.12
CA ARG A 19 -6.27 -13.45 13.31
C ARG A 19 -6.66 -12.19 12.52
N LEU A 20 -6.24 -12.12 11.26
CA LEU A 20 -6.33 -10.91 10.43
C LEU A 20 -7.77 -10.39 10.37
N LYS A 21 -7.97 -9.14 10.79
CA LYS A 21 -9.24 -8.41 10.69
C LYS A 21 -9.09 -7.25 9.72
N SER A 22 -10.20 -6.89 9.05
CA SER A 22 -10.23 -5.75 8.12
C SER A 22 -11.50 -4.92 8.28
N SER A 23 -11.41 -3.61 8.06
CA SER A 23 -12.54 -2.68 8.01
C SER A 23 -12.29 -1.58 6.98
N GLY A 24 -13.36 -0.98 6.42
CA GLY A 24 -13.23 0.05 5.39
C GLY A 24 -12.94 -0.49 3.98
N VAL A 25 -13.07 -1.80 3.77
CA VAL A 25 -12.77 -2.44 2.47
C VAL A 25 -13.70 -1.91 1.37
N GLU A 26 -14.89 -1.46 1.74
CA GLU A 26 -15.87 -0.76 0.92
C GLU A 26 -15.34 0.54 0.30
N HIS A 27 -14.36 1.20 0.92
CA HIS A 27 -13.69 2.38 0.36
C HIS A 27 -12.81 2.05 -0.84
N ILE A 28 -12.51 0.77 -1.10
CA ILE A 28 -11.65 0.38 -2.23
C ILE A 28 -12.45 0.42 -3.54
N PRO A 29 -12.13 1.33 -4.50
CA PRO A 29 -12.80 1.35 -5.78
C PRO A 29 -12.59 0.04 -6.54
N LEU A 30 -13.68 -0.55 -7.05
CA LEU A 30 -13.66 -1.84 -7.75
C LEU A 30 -12.94 -1.78 -9.11
N ARG A 31 -12.82 -0.59 -9.70
CA ARG A 31 -12.21 -0.35 -11.02
C ARG A 31 -11.39 0.96 -10.99
N GLY A 32 -10.62 1.19 -12.04
CA GLY A 32 -9.80 2.39 -12.19
C GLY A 32 -8.47 2.36 -11.43
N PRO A 33 -7.56 3.30 -11.71
CA PRO A 33 -6.25 3.37 -11.10
C PRO A 33 -6.36 3.67 -9.59
N ILE A 34 -5.78 2.82 -8.75
CA ILE A 34 -5.74 3.07 -7.31
C ILE A 34 -4.36 2.76 -6.72
N ILE A 35 -3.96 3.55 -5.74
CA ILE A 35 -2.82 3.27 -4.88
C ILE A 35 -3.34 3.08 -3.47
N VAL A 36 -3.10 1.92 -2.87
CA VAL A 36 -3.32 1.69 -1.45
C VAL A 36 -2.03 2.06 -0.72
N ALA A 37 -2.07 3.15 0.04
CA ALA A 37 -0.93 3.71 0.74
C ALA A 37 -1.00 3.37 2.24
N SER A 38 -0.01 2.66 2.78
CA SER A 38 -0.01 2.21 4.18
C SER A 38 1.30 2.50 4.92
N ASN A 39 1.25 2.55 6.25
CA ASN A 39 2.42 2.48 7.11
C ASN A 39 3.23 1.18 6.88
N HIS A 40 4.54 1.18 7.15
CA HIS A 40 5.42 0.04 6.86
C HIS A 40 6.10 -0.53 8.12
N VAL A 41 5.53 -1.60 8.66
CA VAL A 41 6.00 -2.28 9.87
C VAL A 41 6.76 -3.59 9.58
N SER A 42 6.57 -4.22 8.40
CA SER A 42 7.16 -5.52 8.08
C SER A 42 7.24 -5.83 6.57
N ASN A 43 8.07 -6.80 6.21
CA ASN A 43 8.10 -7.35 4.85
C ASN A 43 6.79 -8.07 4.47
N PHE A 44 5.95 -8.39 5.45
CA PHE A 44 4.63 -9.00 5.26
C PHE A 44 3.53 -7.98 4.96
N ASP A 45 3.82 -6.68 4.94
CA ASP A 45 2.79 -5.66 4.73
C ASP A 45 2.12 -5.72 3.36
N PRO A 46 2.84 -5.93 2.23
CA PRO A 46 2.18 -6.04 0.93
C PRO A 46 1.09 -7.12 0.86
N PRO A 47 1.32 -8.38 1.30
CA PRO A 47 0.25 -9.37 1.36
C PRO A 47 -0.81 -9.01 2.41
N THR A 48 -0.45 -8.49 3.59
CA THR A 48 -1.42 -8.08 4.63
C THR A 48 -2.45 -7.09 4.10
N VAL A 49 -2.01 -6.05 3.38
CA VAL A 49 -2.89 -5.03 2.78
C VAL A 49 -3.67 -5.59 1.59
N GLY A 50 -3.12 -6.55 0.86
CA GLY A 50 -3.76 -7.11 -0.32
C GLY A 50 -4.82 -8.18 -0.03
N ILE A 51 -4.67 -8.98 1.02
CA ILE A 51 -5.55 -10.13 1.31
C ILE A 51 -7.05 -9.76 1.38
N PRO A 52 -7.46 -8.67 2.06
CA PRO A 52 -8.89 -8.31 2.16
C PRO A 52 -9.49 -7.73 0.88
N ILE A 53 -8.67 -7.31 -0.09
CA ILE A 53 -9.11 -6.55 -1.26
C ILE A 53 -9.54 -7.47 -2.40
N LYS A 54 -10.66 -7.16 -3.08
CA LYS A 54 -11.18 -7.96 -4.22
C LYS A 54 -10.42 -7.75 -5.55
N ARG A 55 -9.37 -6.94 -5.55
CA ARG A 55 -8.56 -6.56 -6.71
C ARG A 55 -7.15 -7.09 -6.57
N LYS A 56 -6.55 -7.44 -7.70
CA LYS A 56 -5.13 -7.79 -7.74
C LYS A 56 -4.27 -6.56 -7.43
N LEU A 57 -3.70 -6.55 -6.23
CA LEU A 57 -2.78 -5.52 -5.77
C LEU A 57 -1.36 -5.84 -6.26
N HIS A 58 -0.76 -4.89 -6.98
CA HIS A 58 0.63 -4.97 -7.42
C HIS A 58 1.53 -4.32 -6.36
N PHE A 59 2.79 -4.73 -6.27
CA PHE A 59 3.71 -4.15 -5.30
C PHE A 59 5.16 -4.24 -5.76
N MET A 60 5.97 -3.29 -5.32
CA MET A 60 7.41 -3.29 -5.59
C MET A 60 8.09 -4.32 -4.68
N ALA A 61 8.93 -5.16 -5.26
CA ALA A 61 9.72 -6.15 -4.52
C ALA A 61 11.17 -6.13 -5.00
N LYS A 62 12.11 -6.42 -4.09
CA LYS A 62 13.54 -6.47 -4.40
C LYS A 62 13.83 -7.44 -5.55
N VAL A 63 14.61 -7.02 -6.54
CA VAL A 63 14.91 -7.81 -7.75
C VAL A 63 15.50 -9.19 -7.44
N GLU A 64 16.21 -9.35 -6.32
CA GLU A 64 16.80 -10.61 -5.86
C GLU A 64 15.73 -11.64 -5.50
N LEU A 65 14.56 -11.22 -5.01
CA LEU A 65 13.45 -12.12 -4.71
C LEU A 65 12.94 -12.82 -5.96
N PHE A 66 13.11 -12.19 -7.13
CA PHE A 66 12.71 -12.75 -8.42
C PHE A 66 13.70 -13.78 -8.97
N LYS A 67 14.90 -13.87 -8.39
CA LYS A 67 15.94 -14.84 -8.78
C LYS A 67 15.84 -16.16 -8.01
N VAL A 68 15.06 -16.19 -6.91
CA VAL A 68 14.87 -17.38 -6.10
C VAL A 68 14.02 -18.42 -6.87
N PRO A 69 14.52 -19.65 -7.08
CA PRO A 69 13.76 -20.72 -7.75
C PRO A 69 12.40 -20.93 -7.08
N LEU A 70 11.36 -21.17 -7.88
CA LEU A 70 9.95 -21.32 -7.47
C LEU A 70 9.29 -20.06 -6.87
N PHE A 71 9.97 -19.36 -5.96
CA PHE A 71 9.46 -18.15 -5.31
C PHE A 71 9.36 -16.96 -6.27
N GLY A 72 10.37 -16.74 -7.11
CA GLY A 72 10.39 -15.64 -8.08
C GLY A 72 9.19 -15.66 -9.05
N PRO A 73 8.91 -16.79 -9.73
CA PRO A 73 7.72 -16.94 -10.56
C PRO A 73 6.41 -16.76 -9.77
N LEU A 74 6.36 -17.27 -8.53
CA LEU A 74 5.18 -17.15 -7.67
C LEU A 74 4.86 -15.69 -7.36
N ILE A 75 5.83 -14.91 -6.87
CA ILE A 75 5.58 -13.51 -6.50
C ILE A 75 5.20 -12.64 -7.71
N ARG A 76 5.75 -12.93 -8.91
CA ARG A 76 5.31 -12.26 -10.16
C ARG A 76 3.82 -12.50 -10.42
N ARG A 77 3.39 -13.75 -10.29
CA ARG A 77 1.98 -14.14 -10.46
C ARG A 77 1.08 -13.50 -9.39
N LEU A 78 1.62 -13.27 -8.19
CA LEU A 78 0.96 -12.54 -7.10
C LEU A 78 0.95 -11.01 -7.26
N GLY A 79 1.59 -10.45 -8.30
CA GLY A 79 1.55 -9.02 -8.60
C GLY A 79 2.81 -8.24 -8.23
N ALA A 80 3.86 -8.91 -7.75
CA ALA A 80 5.14 -8.28 -7.49
C ALA A 80 5.84 -7.88 -8.80
N PHE A 81 6.46 -6.70 -8.83
CA PHE A 81 7.37 -6.27 -9.89
C PHE A 81 8.71 -5.77 -9.31
N PRO A 82 9.82 -5.96 -10.03
CA PRO A 82 11.16 -5.77 -9.47
C PRO A 82 11.53 -4.30 -9.28
N VAL A 83 12.27 -4.02 -8.20
CA VAL A 83 12.99 -2.77 -7.96
C VAL A 83 14.45 -3.06 -7.57
N ASN A 84 15.39 -2.23 -8.04
CA ASN A 84 16.82 -2.37 -7.80
C ASN A 84 17.21 -1.96 -6.36
N ARG A 85 18.39 -2.42 -5.89
CA ARG A 85 19.00 -1.90 -4.66
C ARG A 85 19.29 -0.40 -4.79
N GLY A 86 19.08 0.36 -3.72
CA GLY A 86 19.25 1.82 -3.70
C GLY A 86 17.95 2.61 -3.69
N GLY A 87 16.80 1.96 -3.84
CA GLY A 87 15.48 2.57 -3.69
C GLY A 87 14.68 2.61 -5.00
N VAL A 88 13.69 3.49 -5.05
CA VAL A 88 12.77 3.60 -6.18
C VAL A 88 13.51 4.24 -7.37
N SER A 89 13.94 3.41 -8.32
CA SER A 89 14.55 3.88 -9.56
C SER A 89 13.52 4.55 -10.46
N LYS A 90 13.99 5.38 -11.42
CA LYS A 90 13.12 5.96 -12.46
C LYS A 90 12.30 4.89 -13.21
N ASP A 91 12.88 3.70 -13.40
CA ASP A 91 12.19 2.59 -14.06
C ASP A 91 11.08 1.98 -13.20
N ALA A 92 11.28 1.88 -11.88
CA ALA A 92 10.24 1.44 -10.97
C ALA A 92 9.06 2.43 -10.93
N ILE A 93 9.34 3.73 -10.98
CA ILE A 93 8.31 4.79 -11.11
C ILE A 93 7.54 4.63 -12.41
N LYS A 94 8.25 4.47 -13.54
CA LYS A 94 7.62 4.26 -14.86
C LYS A 94 6.74 3.01 -14.88
N ALA A 95 7.22 1.91 -14.32
CA ALA A 95 6.46 0.67 -14.23
C ALA A 95 5.20 0.83 -13.36
N ALA A 96 5.30 1.51 -12.22
CA ALA A 96 4.15 1.82 -11.37
C ALA A 96 3.11 2.66 -12.11
N ILE A 97 3.54 3.74 -12.78
CA ILE A 97 2.66 4.59 -13.58
C ILE A 97 2.01 3.80 -14.72
N ALA A 98 2.75 2.94 -15.41
CA ALA A 98 2.20 2.11 -16.49
C ALA A 98 1.09 1.17 -15.99
N LEU A 99 1.33 0.47 -14.87
CA LEU A 99 0.32 -0.39 -14.24
C LEU A 99 -0.93 0.41 -13.87
N LEU A 100 -0.77 1.60 -13.29
CA LEU A 100 -1.89 2.45 -12.92
C LEU A 100 -2.64 2.96 -14.16
N LYS A 101 -1.95 3.35 -15.23
CA LYS A 101 -2.60 3.74 -16.49
C LYS A 101 -3.42 2.62 -17.13
N GLU A 102 -3.09 1.36 -16.86
CA GLU A 102 -3.90 0.19 -17.23
C GLU A 102 -5.12 -0.04 -16.29
N GLY A 103 -5.38 0.87 -15.35
CA GLY A 103 -6.46 0.78 -14.37
C GLY A 103 -6.21 -0.26 -13.27
N LYS A 104 -4.94 -0.61 -12.98
CA LYS A 104 -4.59 -1.58 -11.93
C LYS A 104 -4.51 -0.93 -10.55
N ALA A 105 -4.40 -1.78 -9.52
CA ALA A 105 -4.21 -1.38 -8.14
C ALA A 105 -2.75 -1.62 -7.70
N LEU A 106 -2.18 -0.68 -6.96
CA LEU A 106 -0.79 -0.70 -6.47
C LEU A 106 -0.75 -0.53 -4.94
N ALA A 107 0.07 -1.31 -4.24
CA ALA A 107 0.43 -1.06 -2.84
C ALA A 107 1.68 -0.18 -2.79
N MET A 108 1.63 0.86 -1.96
CA MET A 108 2.79 1.71 -1.69
C MET A 108 2.92 2.02 -0.20
N PHE A 109 4.16 2.22 0.22
CA PHE A 109 4.52 2.46 1.62
C PHE A 109 5.32 3.77 1.69
N PRO A 110 4.62 4.93 1.81
CA PRO A 110 5.21 6.26 1.64
C PRO A 110 6.36 6.58 2.61
N GLU A 111 6.42 5.93 3.77
CA GLU A 111 7.54 6.05 4.74
C GLU A 111 8.90 5.68 4.13
N GLY A 112 8.92 4.89 3.05
CA GLY A 112 10.11 4.69 2.22
C GLY A 112 11.24 3.86 2.84
N SER A 113 11.16 3.53 4.13
CA SER A 113 11.91 2.49 4.83
C SER A 113 11.21 2.12 6.14
N ARG A 114 11.38 0.88 6.63
CA ARG A 114 10.94 0.50 7.99
C ARG A 114 11.75 1.35 8.98
N ASN A 115 11.08 2.20 9.78
CA ASN A 115 11.66 3.09 10.82
C ASN A 115 12.24 4.47 10.40
N SER A 116 11.89 5.07 9.26
CA SER A 116 12.19 6.50 9.02
C SER A 116 10.99 7.37 9.39
N GLY A 117 10.93 7.80 10.66
CA GLY A 117 9.85 8.59 11.24
C GLY A 117 9.73 10.05 10.76
N GLY A 118 9.81 10.34 9.46
CA GLY A 118 9.61 11.72 8.98
C GLY A 118 9.84 11.88 7.49
N SER A 119 8.92 12.60 6.84
CA SER A 119 8.78 12.84 5.39
C SER A 119 8.43 11.59 4.56
N GLY A 120 7.16 11.47 4.19
CA GLY A 120 6.77 10.54 3.14
C GLY A 120 7.55 10.87 1.87
N LYS A 121 8.07 9.88 1.16
CA LYS A 121 8.77 10.17 -0.10
C LYS A 121 7.75 10.68 -1.12
N LYS A 122 8.01 11.85 -1.72
CA LYS A 122 7.25 12.45 -2.85
C LYS A 122 6.95 11.49 -4.02
N GLY A 123 7.63 10.34 -4.07
CA GLY A 123 7.38 9.29 -5.05
C GLY A 123 5.92 8.79 -5.07
N LEU A 124 5.25 8.71 -3.92
CA LEU A 124 3.81 8.36 -3.88
C LEU A 124 2.98 9.43 -4.61
N ALA A 125 3.10 10.68 -4.18
CA ALA A 125 2.38 11.81 -4.76
C ALA A 125 2.68 11.96 -6.26
N LEU A 126 3.94 11.82 -6.66
CA LEU A 126 4.35 11.89 -8.07
C LEU A 126 3.68 10.81 -8.91
N ILE A 127 3.69 9.55 -8.44
CA ILE A 127 3.07 8.43 -9.16
C ILE A 127 1.55 8.64 -9.25
N ALA A 128 0.91 9.03 -8.15
CA ALA A 128 -0.54 9.28 -8.11
C ALA A 128 -0.93 10.41 -9.08
N HIS A 129 -0.25 11.55 -8.99
CA HIS A 129 -0.50 12.73 -9.82
C HIS A 129 -0.28 12.44 -11.32
N ARG A 130 0.80 11.73 -11.69
CA ARG A 130 1.11 11.40 -13.09
C ARG A 130 0.20 10.32 -13.69
N SER A 131 -0.42 9.49 -12.87
CA SER A 131 -1.28 8.40 -13.32
C SER A 131 -2.78 8.71 -13.22
N GLY A 132 -3.16 9.75 -12.46
CA GLY A 132 -4.56 10.03 -12.11
C GLY A 132 -5.14 8.99 -11.13
N ALA A 133 -4.29 8.30 -10.38
CA ALA A 133 -4.74 7.29 -9.43
C ALA A 133 -5.32 7.92 -8.16
N LEU A 134 -6.45 7.40 -7.70
CA LEU A 134 -6.93 7.68 -6.34
C LEU A 134 -5.99 7.03 -5.32
N ILE A 135 -5.80 7.68 -4.18
CA ILE A 135 -4.99 7.16 -3.09
C ILE A 135 -5.93 6.72 -1.97
N VAL A 136 -5.98 5.42 -1.69
CA VAL A 136 -6.70 4.89 -0.52
C VAL A 136 -5.70 4.77 0.64
N PRO A 137 -5.80 5.60 1.70
CA PRO A 137 -4.97 5.45 2.88
C PRO A 137 -5.36 4.17 3.62
N ALA A 138 -4.38 3.47 4.16
CA ALA A 138 -4.58 2.28 4.95
C ALA A 138 -3.65 2.28 6.17
N ALA A 139 -4.06 1.57 7.21
CA ALA A 139 -3.27 1.38 8.42
C ALA A 139 -3.21 -0.11 8.79
N ILE A 140 -2.00 -0.61 8.97
CA ILE A 140 -1.71 -1.90 9.59
C ILE A 140 -1.49 -1.66 11.08
N ILE A 141 -2.25 -2.38 11.90
CA ILE A 141 -2.31 -2.16 13.35
C ILE A 141 -2.06 -3.47 14.08
N GLY A 142 -1.17 -3.39 15.06
CA GLY A 142 -0.63 -4.54 15.76
C GLY A 142 0.75 -4.91 15.20
N ASN A 143 1.27 -6.03 15.69
CA ASN A 143 2.57 -6.55 15.31
C ASN A 143 2.39 -7.96 14.74
N TYR A 144 3.33 -8.42 13.91
CA TYR A 144 3.36 -9.78 13.35
C TYR A 144 3.76 -10.82 14.42
N LYS A 145 2.99 -10.90 15.50
CA LYS A 145 3.14 -11.88 16.58
C LYS A 145 2.13 -13.00 16.38
N LEU A 146 2.62 -14.23 16.49
CA LEU A 146 1.82 -15.42 16.30
C LEU A 146 0.61 -15.45 17.26
N PHE A 147 -0.55 -15.81 16.73
CA PHE A 147 -1.85 -15.87 17.39
C PHE A 147 -2.37 -14.55 17.99
N ARG A 148 -1.77 -13.42 17.62
CA ARG A 148 -2.26 -12.07 17.97
C ARG A 148 -2.94 -11.43 16.79
N THR A 149 -3.96 -10.62 17.07
CA THR A 149 -4.75 -9.92 16.06
C THR A 149 -3.90 -8.88 15.35
N LEU A 150 -3.88 -8.98 14.02
CA LEU A 150 -3.43 -7.94 13.09
C LEU A 150 -4.67 -7.34 12.43
N LYS A 151 -4.79 -6.00 12.44
CA LYS A 151 -5.92 -5.30 11.81
C LYS A 151 -5.42 -4.46 10.64
N VAL A 152 -6.19 -4.46 9.55
CA VAL A 152 -6.00 -3.53 8.43
C VAL A 152 -7.24 -2.64 8.32
N VAL A 153 -7.04 -1.34 8.33
CA VAL A 153 -8.12 -0.35 8.19
C VAL A 153 -7.88 0.45 6.93
N TYR A 154 -8.89 0.55 6.06
CA TYR A 154 -8.82 1.35 4.84
C TYR A 154 -9.69 2.61 5.02
N GLY A 155 -9.13 3.78 4.74
CA GLY A 155 -9.86 5.04 4.77
C GLY A 155 -10.45 5.42 3.42
N GLU A 156 -11.19 6.52 3.41
CA GLU A 156 -11.80 7.09 2.21
C GLU A 156 -10.75 7.44 1.13
N PRO A 157 -11.05 7.22 -0.16
CA PRO A 157 -10.15 7.57 -1.25
C PRO A 157 -9.88 9.08 -1.31
N ILE A 158 -8.61 9.42 -1.49
CA ILE A 158 -8.13 10.78 -1.73
C ILE A 158 -7.89 10.94 -3.23
N ASP A 159 -8.51 11.94 -3.84
CA ASP A 159 -8.16 12.38 -5.19
C ASP A 159 -7.02 13.42 -5.11
N PRO A 160 -5.80 13.10 -5.59
CA PRO A 160 -4.70 14.05 -5.59
C PRO A 160 -5.01 15.35 -6.34
N LYS A 161 -5.85 15.30 -7.38
CA LYS A 161 -6.24 16.48 -8.14
C LYS A 161 -7.11 17.40 -7.29
N ALA A 162 -8.11 16.86 -6.61
CA ALA A 162 -8.98 17.63 -5.72
C ALA A 162 -8.20 18.28 -4.56
N VAL A 163 -7.17 17.60 -4.02
CA VAL A 163 -6.29 18.17 -3.00
C VAL A 163 -5.57 19.43 -3.50
N VAL A 164 -5.05 19.38 -4.73
CA VAL A 164 -4.33 20.52 -5.33
C VAL A 164 -5.30 21.64 -5.70
N GLU A 165 -6.46 21.31 -6.28
CA GLU A 165 -7.49 22.30 -6.66
C GLU A 165 -8.06 23.04 -5.44
N ALA A 166 -8.17 22.37 -4.29
CA ALA A 166 -8.59 22.99 -3.03
C ALA A 166 -7.50 23.87 -2.39
N ASN A 167 -6.24 23.77 -2.84
CA ASN A 167 -5.09 24.48 -2.28
C ASN A 167 -4.22 25.10 -3.39
N PRO A 168 -4.75 26.05 -4.18
CA PRO A 168 -4.06 26.59 -5.36
C PRO A 168 -2.76 27.32 -5.03
N GLU A 169 -2.63 27.85 -3.81
CA GLU A 169 -1.44 28.59 -3.33
C GLU A 169 -0.33 27.68 -2.78
N ALA A 170 -0.49 26.35 -2.83
CA ALA A 170 0.50 25.43 -2.31
C ALA A 170 1.81 25.49 -3.13
N ALA A 171 2.90 25.92 -2.49
CA ALA A 171 4.22 26.05 -3.12
C ALA A 171 4.76 24.72 -3.68
N ASP A 172 4.43 23.60 -3.03
CA ASP A 172 4.78 22.25 -3.50
C ASP A 172 3.56 21.32 -3.44
N PRO A 173 2.84 21.14 -4.56
CA PRO A 173 1.68 20.26 -4.64
C PRO A 173 1.98 18.80 -4.27
N LEU A 174 3.19 18.30 -4.53
CA LEU A 174 3.54 16.91 -4.22
C LEU A 174 3.81 16.70 -2.73
N GLU A 175 4.41 17.69 -2.08
CA GLU A 175 4.56 17.67 -0.63
C GLU A 175 3.17 17.71 0.03
N LEU A 176 2.29 18.62 -0.40
CA LEU A 176 0.92 18.72 0.11
C LEU A 176 0.16 17.40 0.02
N ILE A 177 0.14 16.76 -1.16
CA ILE A 177 -0.51 15.45 -1.34
C ILE A 177 0.08 14.42 -0.37
N THR A 178 1.40 14.43 -0.21
CA THR A 178 2.09 13.49 0.69
C THR A 178 1.71 13.73 2.15
N GLU A 179 1.64 14.99 2.59
CA GLU A 179 1.25 15.37 3.93
C GLU A 179 -0.19 14.97 4.25
N VAL A 180 -1.13 15.22 3.33
CA VAL A 180 -2.54 14.83 3.48
C VAL A 180 -2.66 13.31 3.63
N VAL A 181 -2.00 12.55 2.76
CA VAL A 181 -2.04 11.08 2.81
C VAL A 181 -1.41 10.56 4.10
N MET A 182 -0.23 11.06 4.47
CA MET A 182 0.44 10.64 5.71
C MET A 182 -0.35 11.04 6.95
N GLY A 183 -1.00 12.20 6.94
CA GLY A 183 -1.94 12.65 7.98
C GLY A 183 -3.07 11.65 8.14
N ARG A 184 -3.72 11.26 7.04
CA ARG A 184 -4.82 10.30 7.08
C ARG A 184 -4.40 8.90 7.52
N ILE A 185 -3.21 8.44 7.13
CA ILE A 185 -2.65 7.18 7.63
C ILE A 185 -2.42 7.26 9.15
N ARG A 186 -1.84 8.36 9.66
CA ARG A 186 -1.63 8.56 11.10
C ARG A 186 -2.94 8.58 11.89
N GLU A 187 -3.96 9.25 11.38
CA GLU A 187 -5.31 9.26 11.98
C GLU A 187 -5.86 7.84 12.10
N LEU A 188 -5.83 7.05 11.00
CA LEU A 188 -6.28 5.67 11.01
C LEU A 188 -5.52 4.81 12.04
N VAL A 189 -4.20 4.99 12.14
CA VAL A 189 -3.37 4.30 13.15
C VAL A 189 -3.79 4.71 14.57
N ASN A 190 -3.99 6.00 14.83
CA ASN A 190 -4.32 6.53 16.16
C ASN A 190 -5.73 6.11 16.63
N GLU A 191 -6.73 6.20 15.75
CA GLU A 191 -8.12 5.87 16.06
C GLU A 191 -8.33 4.37 16.33
N ASN A 192 -7.49 3.53 15.75
CA ASN A 192 -7.66 2.08 15.78
C ASN A 192 -6.51 1.34 16.50
N GLY A 193 -5.46 2.06 16.89
CA GLY A 193 -4.37 1.57 17.71
C GLY A 193 -4.85 1.13 19.09
N PRO A 194 -4.01 0.42 19.87
CA PRO A 194 -4.34 0.14 21.26
C PRO A 194 -4.64 1.47 21.94
N SER A 195 -5.88 1.62 22.44
CA SER A 195 -6.21 2.74 23.31
C SER A 195 -5.25 2.66 24.48
N ASN A 196 -4.30 3.59 24.58
CA ASN A 196 -3.72 3.91 25.88
C ASN A 196 -4.87 4.49 26.71
N LYS A 197 -5.70 3.61 27.27
CA LYS A 197 -6.41 3.91 28.50
C LYS A 197 -5.38 3.67 29.60
N PHE A 198 -5.04 4.76 30.27
CA PHE A 198 -4.27 4.80 31.51
C PHE A 198 -4.69 3.69 32.47
#